data_AF-A0AAD9YWN2-F1
#
_entry.id   AF-A0AAD9YWN2-F1
#
_cell.length_a   1.000
_cell.length_b   1.000
_cell.length_c   1.000
_cell.angle_alpha   90.00
_cell.angle_beta   90.00
_cell.angle_gamma   90.00
#
_symmetry.space_group_name_H-M   'P 1'
#
loop_
_entity.id
_entity.type
_entity.pdbx_description
1 polymer ?
#
loop_
_entity_poly.entity_id
_entity_poly.type
_entity_poly.pdbx_seq_one_letter_code
_entity_poly.pdbx_strand_id
1 'polypeptide(L)'
;MILRRRSQSMIGERLGEHTDFGSVTILFNRLGGLQVLLPGEGTEWCYVRPLAGHAIVNLGDAMVKFTNGLLRSNIHRVVSPPGEQAGETRYSLVYFARPEDDVVLKRLESPVIPPLAEGDEEEEINAKDWIIRRALKKRVGNFKEEEWERNQWTERISARSRI
;
A
#
# COMPACT_ATOMS: atom_id res chain seq x y z
N MET A 1 1.39 -6.72 -19.91
CA MET A 1 2.16 -6.85 -18.66
C MET A 1 2.92 -8.18 -18.70
N ILE A 2 4.24 -8.17 -18.97
CA ILE A 2 5.05 -9.40 -19.04
C ILE A 2 5.74 -9.59 -17.68
N LEU A 3 5.19 -10.48 -16.86
CA LEU A 3 5.76 -10.93 -15.58
C LEU A 3 6.83 -12.01 -15.87
N ARG A 4 8.07 -11.80 -15.41
CA ARG A 4 9.14 -12.81 -15.49
C ARG A 4 9.50 -13.23 -14.06
N ARG A 5 9.33 -14.52 -13.77
CA ARG A 5 9.76 -15.19 -12.52
C ARG A 5 11.28 -15.39 -12.50
N ARG A 6 11.93 -15.01 -11.40
CA ARG A 6 13.25 -15.54 -10.98
C ARG A 6 13.34 -15.57 -9.45
N SER A 7 13.95 -16.63 -8.92
CA SER A 7 14.24 -16.84 -7.50
C SER A 7 15.17 -15.76 -6.94
N GLN A 8 14.90 -15.29 -5.72
CA GLN A 8 15.65 -14.23 -5.05
C GLN A 8 16.89 -14.78 -4.33
N SER A 9 18.04 -14.17 -4.54
CA SER A 9 19.17 -14.13 -3.61
C SER A 9 19.00 -12.93 -2.66
N MET A 10 19.37 -13.10 -1.39
CA MET A 10 19.22 -12.11 -0.32
C MET A 10 19.95 -10.79 -0.63
N ILE A 11 19.23 -9.69 -0.81
CA ILE A 11 19.77 -8.33 -0.94
C ILE A 11 18.94 -7.39 -0.06
N GLY A 12 19.62 -6.56 0.75
CA GLY A 12 19.03 -5.68 1.76
C GLY A 12 17.95 -4.74 1.22
N GLU A 13 16.88 -4.62 2.00
CA GLU A 13 15.73 -3.75 1.71
C GLU A 13 16.11 -2.28 1.90
N ARG A 14 15.86 -1.44 0.89
CA ARG A 14 16.12 0.01 0.97
C ARG A 14 14.92 0.77 1.54
N LEU A 15 13.72 0.23 1.36
CA LEU A 15 12.48 0.66 2.00
C LEU A 15 11.67 -0.60 2.29
N GLY A 16 11.41 -0.87 3.57
CA GLY A 16 10.70 -2.07 4.02
C GLY A 16 9.27 -2.14 3.48
N GLU A 17 8.62 -3.29 3.67
CA GLU A 17 7.23 -3.50 3.25
C GLU A 17 6.25 -2.52 3.91
N HIS A 18 5.37 -1.94 3.10
CA HIS A 18 4.34 -1.02 3.56
C HIS A 18 3.21 -0.86 2.53
N THR A 19 2.14 -0.21 2.96
CA THR A 19 1.15 0.43 2.10
C THR A 19 1.27 1.95 2.22
N ASP A 20 0.73 2.67 1.24
CA ASP A 20 0.67 4.12 1.27
C ASP A 20 -0.59 4.59 2.01
N PHE A 21 -0.47 5.63 2.83
CA PHE A 21 -1.59 6.11 3.64
C PHE A 21 -2.61 6.95 2.86
N GLY A 22 -2.18 7.62 1.79
CA GLY A 22 -2.99 8.58 1.03
C GLY A 22 -4.08 7.95 0.16
N SER A 23 -4.56 8.71 -0.82
CA SER A 23 -5.52 8.23 -1.82
C SER A 23 -4.81 7.64 -3.03
N VAL A 24 -3.91 8.40 -3.65
CA VAL A 24 -3.17 8.01 -4.85
C VAL A 24 -1.71 8.41 -4.70
N THR A 25 -0.82 7.49 -5.05
CA THR A 25 0.61 7.78 -5.17
C THR A 25 1.02 7.67 -6.63
N ILE A 26 1.82 8.64 -7.08
CA ILE A 26 2.38 8.70 -8.42
C ILE A 26 3.90 8.64 -8.29
N LEU A 27 4.48 7.54 -8.77
CA LEU A 27 5.91 7.26 -8.71
C LEU A 27 6.53 7.41 -10.10
N PHE A 28 7.56 8.23 -10.18
CA PHE A 28 8.44 8.34 -11.33
C PHE A 28 9.80 7.75 -10.97
N ASN A 29 10.18 6.67 -11.64
CA ASN A 29 11.49 6.04 -11.49
C ASN A 29 11.99 5.50 -12.84
N ARG A 30 13.32 5.46 -13.00
CA ARG A 30 13.97 4.90 -14.18
C ARG A 30 14.48 3.48 -13.96
N LEU A 31 15.14 3.27 -12.83
CA LEU A 31 15.63 1.94 -12.44
C LEU A 31 14.52 1.14 -11.73
N GLY A 32 14.63 -0.18 -11.79
CA GLY A 32 13.71 -1.10 -11.11
C GLY A 32 13.81 -1.03 -9.57
N GLY A 33 13.53 -2.16 -8.93
CA GLY A 33 13.65 -2.31 -7.47
C GLY A 33 12.33 -2.21 -6.71
N LEU A 34 11.30 -1.57 -7.29
CA LEU A 34 9.95 -1.66 -6.74
C LEU A 34 9.44 -3.10 -6.87
N GLN A 35 8.98 -3.66 -5.76
CA GLN A 35 8.25 -4.92 -5.72
C GLN A 35 6.88 -4.68 -5.10
N VAL A 36 5.87 -5.36 -5.64
CA VAL A 36 4.51 -5.45 -5.09
C VAL A 36 4.25 -6.88 -4.63
N LEU A 37 3.56 -7.03 -3.51
CA LEU A 37 3.12 -8.32 -3.01
C LEU A 37 1.80 -8.68 -3.72
N LEU A 38 1.78 -9.80 -4.43
CA LEU A 38 0.54 -10.28 -5.04
C LEU A 38 -0.43 -10.80 -3.95
N PRO A 39 -1.76 -10.60 -4.12
CA PRO A 39 -2.75 -11.15 -3.20
C PRO A 39 -2.83 -12.68 -3.31
N GLY A 40 -3.18 -13.37 -2.21
CA GLY A 40 -3.42 -14.82 -2.18
C GLY A 40 -2.54 -15.60 -1.21
N GLU A 41 -2.86 -16.90 -1.03
CA GLU A 41 -2.07 -17.81 -0.19
C GLU A 41 -0.73 -18.13 -0.88
N GLY A 42 0.39 -17.95 -0.17
CA GLY A 42 1.74 -18.09 -0.73
C GLY A 42 2.28 -16.81 -1.39
N THR A 43 1.90 -15.65 -0.86
CA THR A 43 2.24 -14.29 -1.31
C THR A 43 3.58 -14.16 -2.06
N GLU A 44 3.51 -13.87 -3.37
CA GLU A 44 4.68 -13.74 -4.26
C GLU A 44 5.04 -12.27 -4.47
N TRP A 45 6.30 -11.91 -4.22
CA TRP A 45 6.82 -10.59 -4.54
C TRP A 45 7.13 -10.47 -6.04
N CYS A 46 6.50 -9.50 -6.71
CA CYS A 46 6.69 -9.24 -8.13
C CYS A 46 7.36 -7.89 -8.38
N TYR A 47 8.41 -7.88 -9.19
CA TYR A 47 9.02 -6.63 -9.64
C TYR A 47 8.09 -5.87 -10.60
N VAL A 48 7.97 -4.56 -10.36
CA VAL A 48 7.31 -3.65 -11.29
C VAL A 48 8.36 -3.05 -12.22
N ARG A 49 8.22 -3.33 -13.53
CA ARG A 49 9.12 -2.79 -14.55
C ARG A 49 8.79 -1.31 -14.80
N PRO A 50 9.73 -0.37 -14.59
CA PRO A 50 9.53 1.01 -15.01
C PRO A 50 9.46 1.08 -16.53
N LEU A 51 8.53 1.87 -17.07
CA LEU A 51 8.40 2.11 -18.50
C LEU A 51 8.82 3.56 -18.80
N ALA A 52 9.64 3.75 -19.82
CA ALA A 52 10.08 5.09 -20.21
C ALA A 52 8.88 5.98 -20.55
N GLY A 53 8.85 7.20 -20.03
CA GLY A 53 7.75 8.16 -20.23
C GLY A 53 6.47 7.85 -19.43
N HIS A 54 6.48 6.87 -18.54
CA HIS A 54 5.32 6.49 -17.74
C HIS A 54 5.57 6.67 -16.24
N ALA A 55 4.51 6.97 -15.51
CA ALA A 55 4.47 6.87 -14.06
C ALA A 55 3.89 5.53 -13.62
N ILE A 56 4.31 5.05 -12.45
CA ILE A 56 3.64 3.98 -11.73
C ILE A 56 2.61 4.65 -10.81
N VAL A 57 1.37 4.19 -10.86
CA VAL A 57 0.29 4.72 -10.02
C VAL A 57 -0.20 3.62 -9.10
N ASN A 58 -0.29 3.91 -7.82
CA ASN A 58 -0.86 3.02 -6.82
C ASN A 58 -1.91 3.74 -5.98
N LEU A 59 -2.87 2.96 -5.49
CA LEU A 59 -3.86 3.43 -4.54
C LEU A 59 -3.33 3.24 -3.13
N GLY A 60 -3.68 4.18 -2.25
CA GLY A 60 -3.38 4.10 -0.83
C GLY A 60 -4.59 3.67 0.01
N ASP A 61 -4.34 3.54 1.30
CA ASP A 61 -5.25 3.04 2.32
C ASP A 61 -6.52 3.89 2.45
N ALA A 62 -6.46 5.19 2.16
CA ALA A 62 -7.66 6.03 2.16
C ALA A 62 -8.69 5.54 1.13
N MET A 63 -8.24 5.02 -0.03
CA MET A 63 -9.15 4.43 -1.01
C MET A 63 -9.75 3.11 -0.54
N VAL A 64 -9.03 2.34 0.28
CA VAL A 64 -9.58 1.12 0.90
C VAL A 64 -10.72 1.48 1.85
N LYS A 65 -10.53 2.52 2.68
CA LYS A 65 -11.56 3.08 3.58
C LYS A 65 -12.76 3.59 2.79
N PHE A 66 -12.53 4.50 1.85
CA PHE A 66 -13.61 5.11 1.05
C PHE A 66 -14.43 4.10 0.25
N THR A 67 -13.83 2.99 -0.17
CA THR A 67 -14.49 2.01 -1.03
C THR A 67 -14.84 0.71 -0.32
N ASN A 68 -14.76 0.67 1.01
CA ASN A 68 -15.02 -0.52 1.82
C ASN A 68 -14.32 -1.78 1.26
N GLY A 69 -13.05 -1.61 0.90
CA GLY A 69 -12.22 -2.65 0.32
C GLY A 69 -12.55 -3.04 -1.12
N LEU A 70 -13.46 -2.39 -1.84
CA LEU A 70 -13.61 -2.64 -3.29
C LEU A 70 -12.28 -2.41 -4.02
N LEU A 71 -11.60 -1.31 -3.69
CA LEU A 71 -10.23 -1.04 -4.09
C LEU A 71 -9.25 -1.49 -3.00
N ARG A 72 -8.03 -1.84 -3.41
CA ARG A 72 -6.97 -2.34 -2.53
C ARG A 72 -5.74 -1.43 -2.56
N SER A 73 -5.03 -1.40 -1.44
CA SER A 73 -3.76 -0.70 -1.27
C SER A 73 -2.64 -1.73 -1.27
N ASN A 74 -1.96 -1.90 -2.40
CA ASN A 74 -1.00 -3.00 -2.55
C ASN A 74 0.19 -2.81 -1.60
N ILE A 75 0.52 -3.88 -0.87
CA ILE A 75 1.76 -3.93 -0.08
C ILE A 75 2.93 -3.92 -1.07
N HIS A 76 3.87 -3.03 -0.83
CA HIS A 76 5.02 -2.86 -1.71
C HIS A 76 6.28 -2.55 -0.90
N ARG A 77 7.43 -2.80 -1.52
CA ARG A 77 8.76 -2.52 -0.96
C ARG A 77 9.73 -2.10 -2.04
N VAL A 78 10.87 -1.55 -1.63
CA VAL A 78 11.98 -1.27 -2.55
C VAL A 78 13.20 -2.09 -2.14
N VAL A 79 13.61 -2.99 -3.02
CA VAL A 79 14.84 -3.77 -2.92
C VAL A 79 15.79 -3.39 -4.06
N SER A 80 17.01 -3.91 -4.04
CA SER A 80 17.94 -3.72 -5.16
C SER A 80 17.30 -4.21 -6.47
N PRO A 81 17.43 -3.43 -7.57
CA PRO A 81 16.93 -3.84 -8.87
C PRO A 81 17.72 -5.06 -9.39
N PRO A 82 17.11 -5.90 -10.24
CA PRO A 82 17.79 -7.07 -10.78
C PRO A 82 18.84 -6.70 -11.84
N GLY A 83 19.86 -7.56 -11.99
CA GLY A 83 20.86 -7.47 -13.06
C GLY A 83 21.83 -6.28 -12.90
N GLU A 84 22.28 -5.73 -14.03
CA GLU A 84 23.28 -4.65 -14.08
C GLU A 84 22.83 -3.39 -13.34
N GLN A 85 21.51 -3.14 -13.28
CA GLN A 85 20.96 -1.99 -12.55
C GLN A 85 21.27 -2.01 -11.05
N ALA A 86 21.65 -3.17 -10.48
CA ALA A 86 21.97 -3.29 -9.05
C ALA A 86 23.17 -2.43 -8.64
N GLY A 87 24.10 -2.18 -9.56
CA GLY A 87 25.27 -1.32 -9.35
C GLY A 87 24.98 0.17 -9.49
N GLU A 88 23.80 0.54 -9.99
CA GLU A 88 23.46 1.92 -10.32
C GLU A 88 22.77 2.65 -9.17
N THR A 89 22.96 3.98 -9.13
CA THR A 89 22.26 4.82 -8.15
C THR A 89 20.80 5.03 -8.57
N ARG A 90 19.87 4.60 -7.72
CA ARG A 90 18.44 4.74 -7.95
C ARG A 90 17.91 6.07 -7.41
N TYR A 91 17.35 6.88 -8.31
CA TYR A 91 16.54 8.04 -7.98
C TYR A 91 15.06 7.77 -8.29
N SER A 92 14.17 8.34 -7.48
CA SER A 92 12.74 8.36 -7.72
C SER A 92 12.12 9.65 -7.23
N LEU A 93 11.12 10.15 -7.95
CA LEU A 93 10.23 11.21 -7.50
C LEU A 93 8.89 10.58 -7.17
N VAL A 94 8.38 10.87 -5.97
CA VAL A 94 7.09 10.34 -5.51
C VAL A 94 6.19 11.50 -5.15
N TYR A 95 4.98 11.50 -5.70
CA TYR A 95 3.93 12.43 -5.35
C TYR A 95 2.82 11.69 -4.62
N PHE A 96 2.56 12.07 -3.37
CA PHE A 96 1.53 11.50 -2.53
C PHE A 96 0.30 12.42 -2.51
N ALA A 97 -0.78 12.01 -3.16
CA ALA A 97 -2.08 12.62 -2.98
C ALA A 97 -2.78 12.02 -1.76
N ARG A 98 -3.38 12.87 -0.94
CA ARG A 98 -4.12 12.46 0.27
C ARG A 98 -5.39 13.31 0.40
N PRO A 99 -6.41 12.84 1.11
CA PRO A 99 -7.51 13.68 1.54
C PRO A 99 -7.02 14.88 2.36
N GLU A 100 -7.79 15.97 2.33
CA GLU A 100 -7.56 17.11 3.22
C GLU A 100 -7.70 16.69 4.69
N ASP A 101 -7.05 17.43 5.57
CA ASP A 101 -6.80 17.01 6.96
C ASP A 101 -8.09 16.74 7.76
N ASP A 102 -9.16 17.48 7.47
CA ASP A 102 -10.46 17.42 8.14
C ASP A 102 -11.43 16.40 7.51
N VAL A 103 -11.10 15.83 6.35
CA VAL A 103 -11.94 14.84 5.67
C VAL A 103 -12.07 13.59 6.53
N VAL A 104 -13.30 13.22 6.89
CA VAL A 104 -13.62 11.99 7.60
C VAL A 104 -13.42 10.78 6.67
N LEU A 105 -12.59 9.82 7.08
CA LEU A 105 -12.28 8.61 6.32
C LEU A 105 -13.37 7.53 6.50
N LYS A 106 -14.56 7.78 5.94
CA LYS A 106 -15.71 6.86 5.94
C LYS A 106 -16.07 6.34 4.55
N ARG A 107 -16.76 5.21 4.44
CA ARG A 107 -17.21 4.65 3.17
C ARG A 107 -18.06 5.66 2.40
N LEU A 108 -17.76 5.82 1.11
CA LEU A 108 -18.51 6.69 0.21
C LEU A 108 -19.84 6.07 -0.20
N GLU A 109 -20.87 6.89 -0.37
CA GLU A 109 -22.19 6.47 -0.84
C GLU A 109 -22.16 6.20 -2.35
N SER A 110 -22.24 4.92 -2.71
CA SER A 110 -22.31 4.48 -4.11
C SER A 110 -22.89 3.07 -4.20
N PRO A 111 -23.71 2.76 -5.21
CA PRO A 111 -24.29 1.42 -5.39
C PRO A 111 -23.25 0.35 -5.75
N VAL A 112 -22.07 0.74 -6.26
CA VAL A 112 -21.00 -0.22 -6.61
C VAL A 112 -20.06 -0.51 -5.45
N ILE A 113 -20.10 0.28 -4.38
CA ILE A 113 -19.26 0.08 -3.20
C ILE A 113 -19.97 -0.93 -2.28
N PRO A 114 -19.31 -2.04 -1.87
CA PRO A 114 -19.91 -3.05 -1.01
C PRO A 114 -20.49 -2.44 0.28
N PRO A 115 -21.66 -2.91 0.76
CA PRO A 115 -22.18 -2.48 2.04
C PRO A 115 -21.26 -2.95 3.18
N LEU A 116 -21.37 -2.31 4.34
CA LEU A 116 -20.76 -2.80 5.57
C LEU A 116 -21.37 -4.17 5.93
N ALA A 117 -20.60 -5.03 6.59
CA ALA A 117 -21.17 -6.28 7.09
C ALA A 117 -22.17 -5.98 8.21
N GLU A 118 -23.09 -6.91 8.45
CA GLU A 118 -24.06 -6.77 9.54
C GLU A 118 -23.33 -6.67 10.89
N GLY A 119 -23.56 -5.57 11.62
CA GLY A 119 -22.91 -5.28 12.89
C GLY A 119 -21.57 -4.54 12.80
N ASP A 120 -21.05 -4.24 11.60
CA ASP A 120 -19.86 -3.42 11.44
C ASP A 120 -20.19 -1.93 11.66
N GLU A 121 -19.44 -1.28 12.54
CA GLU A 121 -19.48 0.18 12.72
C GLU A 121 -18.25 0.83 12.09
N GLU A 122 -18.47 1.91 11.33
CA GLU A 122 -17.36 2.70 10.80
C GLU A 122 -16.82 3.67 11.83
N GLU A 123 -15.50 3.67 11.97
CA GLU A 123 -14.80 4.66 12.77
C GLU A 123 -14.89 6.06 12.14
N GLU A 124 -15.41 7.03 12.89
CA GLU A 124 -15.32 8.44 12.52
C GLU A 124 -13.96 9.03 12.93
N ILE A 125 -13.04 9.11 11.97
CA ILE A 125 -11.73 9.73 12.15
C ILE A 125 -11.37 10.57 10.92
N ASN A 126 -10.85 11.77 11.14
CA ASN A 126 -10.36 12.61 10.05
C ASN A 126 -9.01 12.10 9.50
N ALA A 127 -8.68 12.51 8.28
CA ALA A 127 -7.49 12.01 7.59
C ALA A 127 -6.18 12.35 8.33
N LYS A 128 -6.09 13.53 8.94
CA LYS A 128 -4.90 13.95 9.70
C LYS A 128 -4.64 13.05 10.89
N ASP A 129 -5.63 12.85 11.73
CA ASP A 129 -5.52 12.06 12.96
C ASP A 129 -5.29 10.59 12.62
N TRP A 130 -5.94 10.09 11.57
CA TRP A 130 -5.71 8.73 11.08
C TRP A 130 -4.26 8.54 10.59
N ILE A 131 -3.70 9.48 9.83
CA ILE A 131 -2.31 9.43 9.35
C ILE A 131 -1.31 9.56 10.50
N ILE A 132 -1.53 10.50 11.43
CA ILE A 132 -0.69 10.66 12.63
C ILE A 132 -0.69 9.36 13.44
N ARG A 133 -1.86 8.76 13.64
CA ARG A 133 -2.00 7.48 14.34
C ARG A 133 -1.19 6.38 13.65
N ARG A 134 -1.24 6.28 12.33
CA ARG A 134 -0.48 5.28 11.54
C ARG A 134 1.03 5.55 11.58
N ALA A 135 1.45 6.81 11.47
CA ALA A 135 2.86 7.21 11.43
C ALA A 135 3.57 7.09 12.79
N LEU A 136 2.93 7.55 13.87
CA LEU A 136 3.51 7.52 15.22
C LEU A 136 3.53 6.11 15.81
N LYS A 137 2.55 5.25 15.47
CA LYS A 137 2.50 3.88 16.00
C LYS A 137 3.57 2.95 15.43
N LYS A 138 4.14 3.25 14.26
CA LYS A 138 5.37 2.57 13.78
C LYS A 138 6.59 2.84 14.68
N ARG A 139 6.53 3.80 15.62
CA ARG A 139 7.64 4.17 16.52
C ARG A 139 7.49 3.69 17.98
N VAL A 140 6.32 3.24 18.43
CA VAL A 140 6.06 2.94 19.86
C VAL A 140 5.45 1.54 20.01
N GLY A 141 6.28 0.57 20.43
CA GLY A 141 5.97 -0.86 20.43
C GLY A 141 5.13 -1.40 21.61
N ASN A 142 4.14 -0.68 22.12
CA ASN A 142 3.39 -1.10 23.32
C ASN A 142 1.86 -0.95 23.15
N PHE A 143 1.13 -1.92 22.57
CA PHE A 143 -0.35 -1.89 22.60
C PHE A 143 -1.03 -3.28 22.58
N LYS A 144 -2.30 -3.28 23.04
CA LYS A 144 -3.22 -4.43 23.15
C LYS A 144 -3.67 -4.95 21.76
N GLU A 145 -3.96 -6.24 21.66
CA GLU A 145 -4.23 -6.97 20.41
C GLU A 145 -5.40 -6.40 19.56
N GLU A 146 -6.49 -5.96 20.20
CA GLU A 146 -7.66 -5.37 19.51
C GLU A 146 -7.34 -4.05 18.78
N GLU A 147 -6.40 -3.26 19.30
CA GLU A 147 -5.94 -2.05 18.62
C GLU A 147 -4.99 -2.40 17.47
N TRP A 148 -4.28 -3.52 17.56
CA TRP A 148 -3.40 -4.01 16.50
C TRP A 148 -4.19 -4.43 15.25
N GLU A 149 -5.28 -5.17 15.45
CA GLU A 149 -6.16 -5.62 14.36
C GLU A 149 -6.80 -4.45 13.59
N ARG A 150 -7.22 -3.40 14.30
CA ARG A 150 -7.87 -2.21 13.73
C ARG A 150 -6.92 -1.38 12.87
N ASN A 151 -5.64 -1.34 13.24
CA ASN A 151 -4.63 -0.52 12.58
C ASN A 151 -4.00 -1.18 11.35
N GLN A 152 -4.08 -2.51 11.23
CA GLN A 152 -3.63 -3.28 10.06
C GLN A 152 -4.78 -3.80 9.19
N TRP A 153 -6.00 -3.35 9.46
CA TRP A 153 -7.17 -3.76 8.72
C TRP A 153 -7.00 -3.54 7.21
N THR A 154 -6.43 -2.41 6.79
CA THR A 154 -6.17 -2.07 5.38
C THR A 154 -5.15 -3.02 4.73
N GLU A 155 -4.07 -3.37 5.44
CA GLU A 155 -3.06 -4.32 4.97
C GLU A 155 -3.59 -5.74 4.92
N ARG A 156 -4.35 -6.19 5.93
CA ARG A 156 -4.99 -7.52 5.94
C ARG A 156 -5.98 -7.65 4.78
N ILE A 157 -6.77 -6.62 4.54
CA ILE A 157 -7.69 -6.55 3.41
C ILE A 157 -6.94 -6.64 2.08
N SER A 158 -5.81 -5.95 1.98
CA SER A 158 -5.01 -5.91 0.76
C SER A 158 -4.19 -7.18 0.52
N ALA A 159 -3.82 -7.91 1.57
CA ALA A 159 -3.14 -9.20 1.48
C ALA A 159 -4.08 -10.38 1.12
N ARG A 160 -5.39 -10.26 1.40
CA ARG A 160 -6.37 -11.32 1.15
C ARG A 160 -6.81 -11.37 -0.32
N SER A 161 -6.74 -12.57 -0.90
CA SER A 161 -7.50 -12.91 -2.11
C SER A 161 -8.99 -12.96 -1.76
N ARG A 162 -9.85 -12.30 -2.54
CA ARG A 162 -11.24 -12.73 -2.67
C ARG A 162 -11.24 -13.78 -3.77
N ILE A 163 -11.34 -15.06 -3.37
CA ILE A 163 -11.70 -16.15 -4.29
C ILE A 163 -13.18 -15.98 -4.62
#